data_AF-A0A5J4N6X5-F1
#
_entry.id   AF-A0A5J4N6X5-F1
#
_cell.length_a   1.000
_cell.length_b   1.000
_cell.length_c   1.000
_cell.angle_alpha   90.00
_cell.angle_beta   90.00
_cell.angle_gamma   90.00
#
_symmetry.space_group_name_H-M   'P 1'
#
loop_
_entity.id
_entity.type
_entity.pdbx_description
1 polymer ?
#
loop_
_entity_poly.entity_id
_entity_poly.type
_entity_poly.pdbx_seq_one_letter_code
_entity_poly.pdbx_strand_id
1 'polypeptide(L)'
;MKKFVALISGGKDSIFSIMECVVHGYRLEALINLSPKFDDSCAVELDSYMYQSVASEGIPFIAQALGVPLYQFPITGKPTCQALHYSTSTGSHDEVEDLFIALSRVIAERPAISYVSSGAILSDYQRIRVEHVASRLSLQSLAFLWRRRTEILIREMIAASVDAVIVKQLLWNTVIAHLTDVT
;
A
#
# COMPACT_ATOMS: atom_id res chain seq x y z
N MET A 1 22.29 7.05 -2.92
CA MET A 1 20.99 7.50 -2.39
C MET A 1 20.08 6.28 -2.25
N LYS A 2 19.33 6.16 -1.14
CA LYS A 2 18.49 4.99 -0.86
C LYS A 2 17.22 5.05 -1.71
N LYS A 3 17.04 4.11 -2.65
CA LYS A 3 15.95 4.13 -3.64
C LYS A 3 14.85 3.14 -3.27
N PHE A 4 13.60 3.58 -3.30
CA PHE A 4 12.47 2.74 -2.91
C PHE A 4 11.35 2.73 -3.96
N VAL A 5 10.58 1.63 -3.93
CA VAL A 5 9.28 1.51 -4.57
C VAL A 5 8.19 1.59 -3.51
N ALA A 6 7.08 2.26 -3.79
CA ALA A 6 5.98 2.38 -2.85
C ALA A 6 4.78 1.51 -3.25
N LEU A 7 4.25 0.74 -2.31
CA LEU A 7 2.94 0.10 -2.46
C LEU A 7 1.85 1.15 -2.20
N ILE A 8 0.98 1.36 -3.18
CA ILE A 8 -0.10 2.35 -3.08
C ILE A 8 -1.48 1.73 -3.24
N SER A 9 -2.43 2.24 -2.45
CA SER A 9 -3.85 1.90 -2.52
C SER A 9 -4.71 3.05 -3.05
N GLY A 10 -4.15 4.25 -3.17
CA GLY A 10 -4.90 5.48 -3.42
C GLY A 10 -5.42 6.16 -2.14
N GLY A 11 -5.25 5.53 -0.97
CA GLY A 11 -5.62 6.11 0.32
C GLY A 11 -4.52 6.98 0.95
N LYS A 12 -4.93 7.85 1.89
CA LYS A 12 -4.06 8.78 2.63
C LYS A 12 -2.82 8.14 3.26
N ASP A 13 -2.95 6.90 3.76
CA ASP A 13 -1.88 6.23 4.51
C ASP A 13 -0.73 5.82 3.60
N SER A 14 -1.05 5.39 2.38
CA SER A 14 -0.03 5.07 1.38
C SER A 14 0.73 6.32 0.90
N ILE A 15 0.04 7.45 0.74
CA ILE A 15 0.64 8.73 0.36
C ILE A 15 1.52 9.27 1.50
N PHE A 16 1.02 9.25 2.73
CA PHE A 16 1.78 9.71 3.88
C PHE A 16 3.02 8.84 4.15
N SER A 17 2.93 7.52 3.91
CA SER A 17 4.09 6.63 3.96
C SER A 17 5.18 7.02 2.96
N ILE A 18 4.81 7.46 1.75
CA ILE A 18 5.77 8.01 0.77
C ILE A 18 6.43 9.28 1.32
N MET A 19 5.65 10.20 1.90
CA MET A 19 6.18 11.44 2.48
C MET A 19 7.19 11.15 3.60
N GLU A 20 6.86 10.23 4.51
CA GLU A 20 7.77 9.78 5.57
C GLU A 20 9.07 9.19 5.01
N CYS A 21 8.99 8.39 3.94
CA CYS A 21 10.19 7.87 3.26
C CYS A 21 11.06 9.02 2.72
N VAL A 22 10.47 10.03 2.09
CA VAL A 22 11.20 11.19 1.55
C VAL A 22 11.85 12.00 2.67
N VAL A 23 11.13 12.26 3.77
CA VAL A 23 11.67 12.95 4.96
C VAL A 23 12.86 12.22 5.55
N HIS A 24 12.85 10.88 5.55
CA HIS A 24 13.95 10.05 6.02
C HIS A 24 15.08 9.83 4.98
N GLY A 25 15.09 10.60 3.89
CA GLY A 25 16.17 10.61 2.90
C GLY A 25 16.10 9.48 1.86
N TYR A 26 14.95 8.85 1.69
CA TYR A 26 14.73 7.88 0.61
C TYR A 26 14.18 8.57 -0.64
N ARG A 27 14.55 8.06 -1.81
CA ARG A 27 14.09 8.58 -3.11
C ARG A 27 13.12 7.61 -3.75
N LEU A 28 11.92 8.10 -4.05
CA LEU A 28 10.90 7.33 -4.75
C LEU A 28 11.33 7.11 -6.21
N GLU A 29 11.25 5.86 -6.68
CA GLU A 29 11.60 5.49 -8.06
C GLU A 29 10.43 4.90 -8.85
N ALA A 30 9.42 4.35 -8.17
CA ALA A 30 8.26 3.73 -8.79
C ALA A 30 7.11 3.56 -7.79
N LEU A 31 5.90 3.41 -8.32
CA LEU A 31 4.69 3.06 -7.59
C LEU A 31 4.22 1.68 -8.05
N ILE A 32 3.77 0.86 -7.11
CA ILE A 32 3.11 -0.42 -7.39
C ILE A 32 1.71 -0.38 -6.81
N ASN A 33 0.73 -0.74 -7.63
CA ASN A 33 -0.62 -0.99 -7.19
C ASN A 33 -1.05 -2.40 -7.60
N LEU A 34 -1.63 -3.14 -6.65
CA LEU A 34 -2.31 -4.40 -6.93
C LEU A 34 -3.82 -4.17 -6.78
N SER A 35 -4.57 -4.53 -7.81
CA SER A 35 -6.03 -4.36 -7.85
C SER A 35 -6.71 -5.60 -8.44
N PRO A 36 -7.99 -5.89 -8.12
CA PRO A 36 -8.74 -6.89 -8.87
C PRO A 36 -8.74 -6.58 -10.37
N LYS A 37 -8.94 -7.60 -11.21
CA LYS A 37 -9.08 -7.43 -12.66
C LYS A 37 -10.30 -6.55 -12.94
N PHE A 38 -10.14 -5.57 -13.84
CA PHE A 38 -11.20 -4.64 -14.24
C PHE A 38 -12.34 -5.27 -15.06
N ASP A 39 -12.21 -6.53 -15.47
CA ASP A 39 -13.11 -7.17 -16.45
C ASP A 39 -14.32 -7.89 -15.82
N ASP A 40 -14.37 -8.01 -14.49
CA ASP A 40 -15.56 -8.54 -13.82
C ASP A 40 -16.53 -7.39 -13.54
N SER A 41 -17.59 -7.33 -14.33
CA SER A 41 -18.77 -6.44 -14.18
C SER A 41 -19.57 -6.64 -12.88
N CYS A 42 -19.06 -7.47 -11.97
CA CYS A 42 -19.37 -7.41 -10.56
C CYS A 42 -18.09 -6.92 -9.89
N ALA A 43 -18.15 -5.79 -9.19
CA ALA A 43 -17.25 -5.54 -8.08
C ALA A 43 -17.46 -6.67 -7.07
N VAL A 44 -16.87 -7.84 -7.34
CA VAL A 44 -16.76 -8.94 -6.39
C VAL A 44 -16.07 -8.28 -5.21
N GLU A 45 -16.77 -8.21 -4.08
CA GLU A 45 -16.17 -7.77 -2.83
C GLU A 45 -14.81 -8.46 -2.72
N LEU A 46 -13.77 -7.65 -2.72
CA LEU A 46 -12.42 -8.16 -2.67
C LEU A 46 -12.30 -8.87 -1.32
N ASP A 47 -12.35 -10.20 -1.32
CA ASP A 47 -12.05 -11.03 -0.16
C ASP A 47 -10.53 -11.00 0.10
N SER A 48 -9.94 -9.81 0.20
CA SER A 48 -8.51 -9.57 0.40
C SER A 48 -8.30 -8.86 1.72
N TYR A 49 -7.35 -9.36 2.51
CA TYR A 49 -6.90 -8.68 3.73
C TYR A 49 -5.75 -7.70 3.45
N MET A 50 -5.15 -7.77 2.26
CA MET A 50 -3.99 -6.97 1.86
C MET A 50 -4.37 -5.71 1.07
N TYR A 51 -5.39 -5.79 0.21
CA TYR A 51 -5.66 -4.75 -0.79
C TYR A 51 -7.06 -4.16 -0.64
N GLN A 52 -7.22 -2.91 -1.08
CA GLN A 52 -8.50 -2.21 -1.12
C GLN A 52 -8.82 -1.83 -2.56
N SER A 53 -10.08 -1.96 -2.96
CA SER A 53 -10.56 -1.67 -4.33
C SER A 53 -11.14 -0.26 -4.49
N VAL A 54 -11.21 0.53 -3.42
CA VAL A 54 -11.85 1.85 -3.44
C VAL A 54 -10.91 2.90 -4.01
N ALA A 55 -11.45 3.80 -4.84
CA ALA A 55 -10.74 4.96 -5.39
C ALA A 55 -9.48 4.62 -6.22
N SER A 56 -9.40 3.40 -6.76
CA SER A 56 -8.29 2.98 -7.62
C SER A 56 -8.16 3.82 -8.90
N GLU A 57 -9.25 4.46 -9.34
CA GLU A 57 -9.27 5.44 -10.45
C GLU A 57 -8.35 6.65 -10.22
N GLY A 58 -8.08 7.00 -8.96
CA GLY A 58 -7.19 8.12 -8.60
C GLY A 58 -5.69 7.81 -8.76
N ILE A 59 -5.33 6.53 -8.84
CA ILE A 59 -3.94 6.07 -8.79
C ILE A 59 -3.07 6.58 -9.96
N PRO A 60 -3.54 6.57 -11.22
CA PRO A 60 -2.78 7.15 -12.33
C PRO A 60 -2.47 8.64 -12.13
N PHE A 61 -3.39 9.41 -11.55
CA PHE A 61 -3.18 10.83 -11.27
C PHE A 61 -2.16 11.05 -10.15
N ILE A 62 -2.16 10.21 -9.11
CA ILE A 62 -1.12 10.23 -8.07
C ILE A 62 0.26 10.00 -8.70
N ALA A 63 0.39 9.03 -9.59
CA ALA A 63 1.65 8.75 -10.28
C ALA A 63 2.12 9.93 -11.14
N GLN A 64 1.19 10.55 -11.87
CA GLN A 64 1.46 11.74 -12.67
C GLN A 64 1.93 12.91 -11.80
N ALA A 65 1.25 13.16 -10.67
CA ALA A 65 1.61 14.23 -9.73
C ALA A 65 2.98 14.00 -9.07
N LEU A 66 3.32 12.74 -8.76
CA LEU A 66 4.62 12.37 -8.19
C LEU A 66 5.74 12.27 -9.24
N GLY A 67 5.41 12.26 -10.54
CA GLY A 67 6.37 12.20 -11.63
C GLY A 67 7.18 10.90 -11.68
N VAL A 68 6.58 9.78 -11.26
CA VAL A 68 7.24 8.46 -11.20
C VAL A 68 6.43 7.39 -11.96
N PRO A 69 7.07 6.33 -12.47
CA PRO A 69 6.37 5.25 -13.16
C PRO A 69 5.42 4.50 -12.23
N LEU A 70 4.26 4.14 -12.77
CA LEU A 70 3.23 3.34 -12.12
C LEU A 70 3.19 1.95 -12.73
N TYR A 71 3.25 0.94 -11.87
CA TYR A 71 3.08 -0.46 -12.21
C TYR A 71 1.79 -1.00 -11.59
N GLN A 72 0.87 -1.46 -12.42
CA GLN A 72 -0.39 -2.04 -11.97
C GLN A 72 -0.42 -3.52 -12.28
N PHE A 73 -0.76 -4.33 -11.27
CA PHE A 73 -0.84 -5.77 -11.38
C PHE A 73 -2.21 -6.28 -10.92
N PRO A 74 -2.79 -7.28 -11.61
CA PRO A 74 -4.00 -7.91 -11.14
C PRO A 74 -3.72 -8.78 -9.91
N ILE A 75 -4.64 -8.76 -8.95
CA ILE A 75 -4.71 -9.76 -7.87
C ILE A 75 -5.40 -10.99 -8.44
N THR A 76 -4.77 -12.15 -8.32
CA THR A 76 -5.29 -13.43 -8.80
C THR A 76 -5.40 -14.47 -7.69
N GLY A 77 -4.56 -14.35 -6.66
CA GLY A 77 -4.59 -15.17 -5.48
C GLY A 77 -5.69 -14.78 -4.49
N LYS A 78 -5.93 -15.68 -3.55
CA LYS A 78 -6.86 -15.50 -2.42
C LYS A 78 -6.07 -15.53 -1.10
N PRO A 79 -6.59 -15.00 0.02
CA PRO A 79 -5.91 -15.11 1.32
C PRO A 79 -6.03 -16.55 1.85
N THR A 80 -5.20 -17.46 1.34
CA THR A 80 -5.17 -18.87 1.78
C THR A 80 -4.40 -18.99 3.09
N CYS A 81 -3.32 -18.22 3.26
CA CYS A 81 -2.64 -18.06 4.54
C CYS A 81 -3.32 -16.95 5.34
N GLN A 82 -4.10 -17.33 6.36
CA GLN A 82 -4.72 -16.37 7.29
C GLN A 82 -3.98 -16.28 8.64
N ALA A 83 -2.94 -17.10 8.83
CA ALA A 83 -2.11 -17.05 10.03
C ALA A 83 -1.34 -15.71 10.11
N LEU A 84 -0.97 -15.33 11.33
CA LEU A 84 -0.18 -14.11 11.58
C LEU A 84 1.19 -14.19 10.89
N HIS A 85 1.87 -15.32 11.05
CA HIS A 85 3.09 -15.63 10.34
C HIS A 85 2.77 -16.22 8.98
N TYR A 86 3.27 -15.58 7.93
CA TYR A 86 3.10 -16.07 6.58
C TYR A 86 3.99 -17.29 6.33
N SER A 87 3.46 -18.28 5.63
CA SER A 87 4.20 -19.45 5.14
C SER A 87 3.82 -19.70 3.69
N THR A 88 4.81 -19.93 2.84
CA THR A 88 4.61 -20.27 1.42
C THR A 88 4.00 -21.66 1.21
N SER A 89 3.85 -22.46 2.28
CA SER A 89 3.29 -23.81 2.23
C SER A 89 1.78 -23.86 2.00
N THR A 90 1.08 -22.73 2.08
CA THR A 90 -0.39 -22.65 1.97
C THR A 90 -0.91 -22.62 0.53
N GLY A 91 -0.02 -22.72 -0.46
CA GLY A 91 -0.35 -22.89 -1.88
C GLY A 91 0.07 -21.72 -2.76
N SER A 92 0.37 -22.02 -4.03
CA SER A 92 0.89 -21.07 -5.03
C SER A 92 -0.09 -19.99 -5.50
N HIS A 93 -1.34 -20.01 -5.02
CA HIS A 93 -2.42 -19.10 -5.41
C HIS A 93 -2.80 -18.15 -4.27
N ASP A 94 -1.84 -17.80 -3.40
CA ASP A 94 -2.05 -16.85 -2.32
C ASP A 94 -1.80 -15.41 -2.80
N GLU A 95 -2.60 -14.44 -2.33
CA GLU A 95 -2.51 -13.02 -2.71
C GLU A 95 -1.14 -12.36 -2.38
N VAL A 96 -0.36 -12.96 -1.48
CA VAL A 96 1.00 -12.53 -1.15
C VAL A 96 1.99 -12.94 -2.24
N GLU A 97 1.73 -14.03 -2.97
CA GLU A 97 2.57 -14.41 -4.11
C GLU A 97 2.34 -13.48 -5.31
N ASP A 98 1.15 -12.91 -5.47
CA ASP A 98 0.93 -11.83 -6.45
C ASP A 98 1.83 -10.62 -6.15
N LEU A 99 1.98 -10.24 -4.88
CA LEU A 99 2.90 -9.18 -4.45
C LEU A 99 4.35 -9.52 -4.79
N PHE A 100 4.75 -10.77 -4.55
CA PHE A 100 6.09 -11.25 -4.88
C PHE A 100 6.36 -11.13 -6.38
N ILE A 101 5.42 -11.56 -7.23
CA ILE A 101 5.54 -11.45 -8.69
C ILE A 101 5.61 -9.98 -9.12
N ALA A 102 4.74 -9.13 -8.58
CA ALA A 102 4.72 -7.70 -8.88
C ALA A 102 6.06 -7.02 -8.57
N LEU A 103 6.56 -7.20 -7.34
CA LEU A 103 7.84 -6.63 -6.92
C LEU A 103 9.00 -7.22 -7.73
N SER A 104 9.01 -8.53 -8.00
CA SER A 104 10.06 -9.18 -8.81
C SER A 104 10.19 -8.53 -10.19
N ARG A 105 9.07 -8.24 -10.86
CA ARG A 105 9.06 -7.58 -12.17
C ARG A 105 9.61 -6.16 -12.10
N VAL A 106 9.17 -5.38 -11.11
CA VAL A 106 9.65 -4.00 -10.95
C VAL A 106 11.13 -3.94 -10.60
N ILE A 107 11.63 -4.84 -9.75
CA ILE A 107 13.06 -4.91 -9.42
C ILE A 107 13.89 -5.37 -10.62
N ALA A 108 13.39 -6.29 -11.45
CA ALA A 108 14.06 -6.69 -12.68
C ALA A 108 14.23 -5.51 -13.66
N GLU A 109 13.22 -4.64 -13.78
CA GLU A 109 13.29 -3.42 -14.60
C GLU A 109 14.09 -2.29 -13.94
N ARG A 110 14.08 -2.22 -12.60
CA ARG A 110 14.70 -1.15 -11.81
C ARG A 110 15.60 -1.74 -10.71
N PRO A 111 16.75 -2.36 -11.08
CA PRO A 111 17.62 -3.06 -10.14
C PRO A 111 18.31 -2.14 -9.11
N ALA A 112 18.23 -0.82 -9.29
CA ALA A 112 18.74 0.14 -8.32
C ALA A 112 17.84 0.32 -7.09
N ILE A 113 16.64 -0.26 -7.07
CA ILE A 113 15.71 -0.22 -5.94
C ILE A 113 16.14 -1.27 -4.91
N SER A 114 16.22 -0.88 -3.63
CA SER A 114 16.60 -1.76 -2.52
C SER A 114 15.61 -1.75 -1.37
N TYR A 115 14.54 -0.97 -1.49
CA TYR A 115 13.57 -0.73 -0.43
C TYR A 115 12.15 -0.77 -0.98
N VAL A 116 11.21 -1.28 -0.19
CA VAL A 116 9.77 -1.24 -0.48
C VAL A 116 9.04 -0.56 0.68
N SER A 117 8.20 0.44 0.40
CA SER A 117 7.37 1.07 1.44
C SER A 117 5.94 0.55 1.42
N SER A 118 5.32 0.48 2.60
CA SER A 118 3.89 0.18 2.76
C SER A 118 3.22 1.16 3.72
N GLY A 119 1.92 1.38 3.52
CA GLY A 119 1.10 2.26 4.36
C GLY A 119 0.43 1.56 5.55
N ALA A 120 0.87 0.36 5.94
CA ALA A 120 0.25 -0.39 7.01
C ALA A 120 0.51 0.27 8.38
N ILE A 121 -0.56 0.65 9.10
CA ILE A 121 -0.48 1.32 10.40
C ILE A 121 -0.54 0.30 11.55
N LEU A 122 -1.68 -0.35 11.76
CA LEU A 122 -1.88 -1.27 12.90
C LEU A 122 -1.89 -2.75 12.51
N SER A 123 -1.88 -3.05 11.20
CA SER A 123 -2.00 -4.42 10.72
C SER A 123 -0.64 -5.12 10.71
N ASP A 124 -0.38 -5.91 11.77
CA ASP A 124 0.76 -6.83 11.81
C ASP A 124 0.68 -7.86 10.67
N TYR A 125 -0.54 -8.27 10.30
CA TYR A 125 -0.81 -9.17 9.17
C TYR A 125 -0.22 -8.65 7.85
N GLN A 126 -0.50 -7.37 7.52
CA GLN A 126 -0.02 -6.74 6.28
C GLN A 126 1.48 -6.50 6.32
N ARG A 127 2.01 -5.98 7.44
CA ARG A 127 3.43 -5.70 7.59
C ARG A 127 4.27 -6.98 7.41
N ILE A 128 3.91 -8.05 8.11
CA ILE A 128 4.66 -9.32 8.07
C ILE A 128 4.69 -9.90 6.65
N ARG A 129 3.61 -9.78 5.89
CA ARG A 129 3.55 -10.26 4.49
C ARG A 129 4.44 -9.45 3.57
N VAL A 130 4.41 -8.11 3.68
CA VAL A 130 5.31 -7.24 2.91
C VAL A 130 6.77 -7.53 3.27
N GLU A 131 7.09 -7.68 4.55
CA GLU A 131 8.44 -8.04 5.02
C GLU A 131 8.90 -9.40 4.51
N HIS A 132 8.01 -10.38 4.52
CA HIS A 132 8.31 -11.73 4.02
C HIS A 132 8.64 -11.69 2.52
N VAL A 133 7.84 -10.98 1.72
CA VAL A 133 8.10 -10.81 0.28
C VAL A 133 9.39 -10.01 0.05
N ALA A 134 9.59 -8.91 0.78
CA ALA A 134 10.78 -8.07 0.66
C ALA A 134 12.06 -8.87 0.95
N SER A 135 12.05 -9.68 2.02
CA SER A 135 13.17 -10.54 2.41
C SER A 135 13.57 -11.52 1.29
N ARG A 136 12.59 -12.16 0.64
CA ARG A 136 12.82 -13.08 -0.49
C ARG A 136 13.44 -12.40 -1.71
N LEU A 137 13.22 -11.09 -1.87
CA LEU A 137 13.74 -10.28 -2.97
C LEU A 137 14.99 -9.47 -2.57
N SER A 138 15.56 -9.71 -1.39
CA SER A 138 16.67 -8.92 -0.85
C SER A 138 16.37 -7.41 -0.76
N LEU A 139 15.11 -7.05 -0.54
CA LEU A 139 14.64 -5.69 -0.30
C LEU A 139 14.45 -5.48 1.21
N GLN A 140 14.64 -4.23 1.66
CA GLN A 140 14.27 -3.84 3.00
C GLN A 140 12.88 -3.18 3.02
N SER A 141 12.00 -3.68 3.90
CA SER A 141 10.67 -3.10 4.10
C SER A 141 10.74 -1.80 4.93
N LEU A 142 10.05 -0.77 4.46
CA LEU A 142 9.86 0.51 5.13
C LEU A 142 8.41 0.63 5.59
N ALA A 143 8.20 0.53 6.90
CA ALA A 143 6.89 0.61 7.54
C ALA A 143 6.86 1.72 8.60
N PHE A 144 7.15 2.96 8.19
CA PHE A 144 7.27 4.10 9.10
C PHE A 144 5.99 4.42 9.88
N LEU A 145 4.83 4.04 9.36
CA LEU A 145 3.55 4.27 10.02
C LEU A 145 3.19 3.18 11.04
N TRP A 146 3.94 2.07 11.06
CA TRP A 146 3.57 0.90 11.83
C TRP A 146 3.59 1.18 13.34
N ARG A 147 2.52 0.80 14.03
CA ARG A 147 2.27 1.02 15.47
C ARG A 147 2.36 2.49 15.91
N ARG A 148 2.30 3.44 14.99
CA ARG A 148 2.14 4.85 15.34
C ARG A 148 0.70 5.09 15.81
N ARG A 149 0.55 6.02 16.76
CA ARG A 149 -0.76 6.41 17.29
C ARG A 149 -1.54 7.18 16.24
N THR A 150 -2.74 6.72 15.91
CA THR A 150 -3.56 7.27 14.82
C THR A 150 -3.86 8.75 15.01
N GLU A 151 -4.11 9.20 16.25
CA GLU A 151 -4.36 10.60 16.56
C GLU A 151 -3.16 11.51 16.26
N ILE A 152 -1.94 10.98 16.38
CA ILE A 152 -0.72 11.70 16.02
C ILE A 152 -0.56 11.74 14.51
N LEU A 153 -0.74 10.60 13.84
CA LEU A 153 -0.65 10.52 12.39
C LEU A 153 -1.60 11.49 11.68
N ILE A 154 -2.84 11.59 12.14
CA ILE A 154 -3.81 12.54 11.56
C ILE A 154 -3.33 13.98 11.73
N ARG A 155 -2.83 14.35 12.91
CA ARG A 155 -2.30 15.70 13.16
C ARG A 155 -1.09 16.01 12.29
N GLU A 156 -0.20 15.04 12.09
CA GLU A 156 0.97 15.18 11.23
C GLU A 156 0.57 15.27 9.75
N MET A 157 -0.42 14.51 9.30
CA MET A 157 -0.98 14.61 7.96
C MET A 157 -1.56 16.02 7.71
N ILE A 158 -2.32 16.56 8.67
CA ILE A 158 -2.85 17.93 8.61
C ILE A 158 -1.70 18.95 8.56
N ALA A 159 -0.70 18.80 9.44
CA ALA A 159 0.47 19.68 9.47
C ALA A 159 1.30 19.61 8.19
N ALA A 160 1.31 18.46 7.52
CA ALA A 160 1.95 18.24 6.23
C ALA A 160 1.07 18.66 5.04
N SER A 161 -0.09 19.27 5.29
CA SER A 161 -1.06 19.72 4.29
C SER A 161 -1.55 18.61 3.35
N VAL A 162 -1.69 17.39 3.88
CA VAL A 162 -2.33 16.29 3.16
C VAL A 162 -3.83 16.55 3.09
N ASP A 163 -4.33 16.90 1.90
CA ASP A 163 -5.76 17.01 1.63
C ASP A 163 -6.35 15.61 1.37
N ALA A 164 -7.18 15.13 2.31
CA ALA A 164 -7.73 13.78 2.29
C ALA A 164 -9.26 13.81 2.35
N VAL A 165 -9.87 13.24 1.31
CA VAL A 165 -11.33 13.10 1.18
C VAL A 165 -11.76 11.69 1.59
N ILE A 166 -12.85 11.58 2.36
CA ILE A 166 -13.41 10.30 2.76
C ILE A 166 -14.19 9.71 1.57
N VAL A 167 -13.73 8.56 1.04
CA VAL A 167 -14.36 7.92 -0.13
C VAL A 167 -15.18 6.67 0.26
N LYS A 168 -14.80 5.96 1.33
CA LYS A 168 -15.59 4.84 1.89
C LYS A 168 -15.40 4.76 3.39
N GLN A 169 -16.48 4.45 4.10
CA GLN A 169 -16.49 4.22 5.54
C GLN A 169 -17.19 2.88 5.83
N LEU A 170 -16.64 2.13 6.79
CA LEU A 170 -17.25 0.92 7.35
C LEU A 170 -17.34 1.11 8.86
N LEU A 171 -18.37 1.85 9.30
CA LEU A 171 -18.67 2.09 10.71
C LEU A 171 -20.18 1.99 10.91
N TRP A 172 -20.61 1.30 11.96
CA TRP A 172 -21.99 1.37 12.45
C TRP A 172 -22.09 2.58 13.39
N ASN A 173 -23.01 3.51 13.10
CA ASN A 173 -23.33 4.71 13.89
C ASN A 173 -22.20 5.76 14.05
N THR A 174 -21.86 6.52 13.00
CA THR A 174 -21.07 7.76 13.17
C THR A 174 -21.60 8.88 12.29
N VAL A 175 -21.71 10.09 12.84
CA VAL A 175 -22.01 11.34 12.11
C VAL A 175 -20.76 11.74 11.35
N ILE A 176 -20.91 12.04 10.05
CA ILE A 176 -19.80 12.38 9.14
C ILE A 176 -19.19 13.71 9.56
N ALA A 177 -17.89 13.73 9.84
CA ALA A 177 -17.07 14.94 9.89
C ALA A 177 -15.93 14.76 8.89
N HIS A 178 -15.77 15.71 7.96
CA HIS A 178 -14.66 15.69 7.02
C HIS A 178 -13.37 16.13 7.73
N LEU A 179 -12.20 15.70 7.24
CA LEU A 179 -10.91 16.22 7.73
C LEU A 179 -10.75 17.72 7.47
N THR A 180 -11.58 18.30 6.60
CA THR A 180 -11.70 19.75 6.35
C THR A 180 -12.54 20.49 7.40
N ASP A 181 -13.30 19.78 8.24
CA ASP A 181 -14.23 20.39 9.20
C ASP A 181 -13.58 20.75 10.55
N VAL A 182 -12.25 20.71 10.62
CA VAL A 182 -11.47 21.16 11.79
C VAL A 182 -10.82 22.50 11.48
N THR A 183 -11.64 23.55 11.42
CA THR A 183 -11.19 24.96 11.52
C THR A 183 -11.86 25.64 12.69
#